data_AF-A0A117M3S0-F1
#
_entry.id   AF-A0A117M3S0-F1
#
_cell.length_a   1.000
_cell.length_b   1.000
_cell.length_c   1.000
_cell.angle_alpha   90.00
_cell.angle_beta   90.00
_cell.angle_gamma   90.00
#
_symmetry.space_group_name_H-M   'P 1'
#
loop_
_entity.id
_entity.type
_entity.pdbx_description
1 polymer ?
#
loop_
_entity_poly.entity_id
_entity_poly.type
_entity_poly.pdbx_seq_one_letter_code
_entity_poly.pdbx_strand_id
1 'polypeptide(L)'
;YIGQTLVIPGKNAYQPASRGTVSRDGSIPSQTGTTEKTGPVETGELVSWPDVNTLFARKTTATLQDFATGRQFNIYRLFGDNHADCEPLTAADSRIMKECFGGQWSWARRAAILLLDGRAIACSMAGMPHGTSQDISGNEFDGHFDLHFLNSRTHGTNRVCPDHQAAVHRAAGE
;
A
#
# COMPACT_ATOMS: atom_id res chain seq x y z
N TYR A 1 -35.43 -20.53 -33.65
CA TYR A 1 -34.67 -19.28 -33.37
C TYR A 1 -34.16 -19.41 -31.95
N ILE A 2 -32.97 -19.96 -31.72
CA ILE A 2 -31.61 -19.44 -32.02
C ILE A 2 -31.38 -18.11 -31.29
N GLY A 3 -30.38 -18.15 -30.41
CA GLY A 3 -30.13 -17.16 -29.37
C GLY A 3 -29.61 -15.82 -29.86
N GLN A 4 -29.64 -14.87 -28.92
CA GLN A 4 -28.78 -13.70 -28.97
C GLN A 4 -28.01 -13.62 -27.66
N THR A 5 -26.73 -13.95 -27.78
CA THR A 5 -25.68 -13.64 -26.82
C THR A 5 -25.43 -12.13 -26.85
N LEU A 6 -25.55 -11.48 -25.70
CA LEU A 6 -25.22 -10.07 -25.51
C LEU A 6 -23.70 -9.90 -25.65
N VAL A 7 -23.26 -9.25 -26.73
CA VAL A 7 -21.86 -8.88 -26.95
C VAL A 7 -21.57 -7.61 -26.14
N ILE A 8 -20.73 -7.71 -25.10
CA ILE A 8 -20.14 -6.55 -24.42
C ILE A 8 -18.78 -6.28 -25.09
N PRO A 9 -18.58 -5.16 -25.81
CA PRO A 9 -17.31 -4.88 -26.44
C PRO A 9 -16.27 -4.44 -25.39
N GLY A 10 -15.13 -5.13 -25.38
CA GLY A 10 -13.82 -4.50 -25.23
C GLY A 10 -13.36 -4.17 -23.81
N LYS A 11 -12.36 -4.92 -23.34
CA LYS A 11 -11.45 -4.57 -22.25
C LYS A 11 -10.91 -3.14 -22.43
N ASN A 12 -11.26 -2.22 -21.54
CA ASN A 12 -10.50 -0.98 -21.38
C ASN A 12 -9.22 -1.31 -20.62
N ALA A 13 -8.15 -1.56 -21.39
CA ALA A 13 -6.79 -1.54 -20.86
C ALA A 13 -6.52 -0.15 -20.28
N TYR A 14 -6.24 -0.10 -18.98
CA TYR A 14 -5.77 1.10 -18.30
C TYR A 14 -4.53 1.65 -19.02
N GLN A 15 -4.63 2.89 -19.52
CA GLN A 15 -3.55 3.61 -20.19
C GLN A 15 -3.03 4.67 -19.20
N PRO A 16 -1.81 4.54 -18.64
CA PRO A 16 -1.27 5.55 -17.75
C PRO A 16 -0.89 6.81 -18.54
N ALA A 17 -1.33 7.97 -18.08
CA ALA A 17 -0.85 9.26 -18.59
C ALA A 17 0.51 9.57 -17.95
N SER A 18 1.56 9.74 -18.76
CA SER A 18 2.85 10.21 -18.29
C SER A 18 2.74 11.68 -17.87
N ARG A 19 2.82 11.96 -16.58
CA ARG A 19 2.98 13.31 -16.03
C ARG A 19 4.39 13.42 -15.46
N GLY A 20 5.09 14.49 -15.87
CA GLY A 20 6.55 14.64 -15.79
C GLY A 20 7.21 14.34 -14.45
N THR A 21 8.52 14.11 -14.51
CA THR A 21 9.38 13.72 -13.38
C THR A 21 9.55 14.87 -12.40
N VAL A 22 8.95 14.78 -11.21
CA VAL A 22 9.38 15.57 -10.06
C VAL A 22 10.13 14.62 -9.14
N SER A 23 11.46 14.58 -9.28
CA SER A 23 12.31 13.87 -8.34
C SER A 23 12.19 14.55 -6.98
N ARG A 24 11.75 13.84 -5.94
CA ARG A 24 11.87 14.30 -4.56
C ARG A 24 13.33 14.16 -4.11
N ASP A 25 14.19 15.02 -4.64
CA ASP A 25 15.56 15.20 -4.15
C ASP A 25 15.82 16.67 -3.81
N GLY A 26 16.41 16.90 -2.64
CA GLY A 26 16.98 18.19 -2.26
C GLY A 26 16.31 18.93 -1.10
N SER A 27 15.97 18.25 0.01
CA SER A 27 15.93 18.78 1.41
C SER A 27 14.92 18.04 2.29
N ILE A 28 15.09 16.73 2.46
CA ILE A 28 14.42 16.03 3.57
C ILE A 28 15.32 16.23 4.80
N PRO A 29 14.86 16.87 5.89
CA PRO A 29 15.57 16.74 7.15
C PRO A 29 15.58 15.26 7.51
N SER A 30 16.77 14.67 7.43
CA SER A 30 17.08 13.33 7.93
C SER A 30 16.73 13.30 9.41
N GLN A 31 15.51 12.87 9.73
CA GLN A 31 15.15 12.37 11.04
C GLN A 31 14.32 11.10 10.83
N THR A 32 14.97 9.98 11.17
CA THR A 32 14.40 8.63 11.46
C THR A 32 13.64 7.95 10.31
N GLY A 33 14.07 6.81 9.74
CA GLY A 33 15.30 6.03 9.85
C GLY A 33 15.33 5.10 8.63
N THR A 34 16.45 5.05 7.92
CA THR A 34 16.67 4.04 6.88
C THR A 34 16.91 2.71 7.60
N THR A 35 15.85 1.98 7.93
CA THR A 35 15.99 0.58 8.33
C THR A 35 16.63 -0.15 7.16
N GLU A 36 17.86 -0.64 7.35
CA GLU A 36 18.51 -1.52 6.40
C GLU A 36 17.56 -2.64 6.00
N LYS A 37 17.54 -3.08 4.73
CA LYS A 37 16.72 -4.21 4.29
C LYS A 37 17.17 -5.47 5.04
N THR A 38 16.54 -5.73 6.19
CA THR A 38 16.70 -6.96 6.96
C THR A 38 15.99 -8.11 6.24
N GLY A 39 16.33 -9.36 6.58
CA GLY A 39 15.61 -10.52 6.05
C GLY A 39 14.09 -10.43 6.26
N PRO A 40 13.30 -11.26 5.55
CA PRO A 40 11.85 -11.25 5.70
C PRO A 40 11.42 -11.47 7.15
N VAL A 41 10.53 -10.62 7.65
CA VAL A 41 9.91 -10.77 8.97
C VAL A 41 8.74 -11.74 8.87
N GLU A 42 8.63 -12.70 9.79
CA GLU A 42 7.58 -13.73 9.72
C GLU A 42 6.20 -13.23 10.15
N THR A 43 6.14 -12.39 11.19
CA THR A 43 4.89 -11.84 11.75
C THR A 43 5.08 -10.43 12.27
N GLY A 44 4.00 -9.66 12.38
CA GLY A 44 4.00 -8.33 12.99
C GLY A 44 3.09 -8.23 14.21
N GLU A 45 3.30 -7.21 15.03
CA GLU A 45 2.39 -6.87 16.14
C GLU A 45 1.05 -6.34 15.62
N LEU A 46 -0.04 -6.74 16.29
CA LEU A 46 -1.35 -6.13 16.11
C LEU A 46 -1.38 -4.76 16.78
N VAL A 47 -1.38 -3.70 15.98
CA VAL A 47 -1.46 -2.32 16.46
C VAL A 47 -2.71 -1.65 15.90
N SER A 48 -3.46 -0.99 16.78
CA SER A 48 -4.72 -0.33 16.42
C SER A 48 -4.48 0.89 15.51
N TRP A 49 -5.42 1.18 14.62
CA TRP A 49 -5.32 2.36 13.73
C TRP A 49 -5.01 3.67 14.46
N PRO A 50 -5.66 4.04 15.59
CA PRO A 50 -5.30 5.24 16.33
C PRO A 50 -3.81 5.31 16.70
N ASP A 51 -3.24 4.20 17.18
CA ASP A 51 -1.84 4.14 17.60
C ASP A 51 -0.91 4.21 16.38
N VAL A 52 -1.20 3.44 15.32
CA VAL A 52 -0.44 3.49 14.07
C VAL A 52 -0.48 4.89 13.45
N ASN A 53 -1.62 5.59 13.54
CA ASN A 53 -1.76 6.93 13.00
C ASN A 53 -0.84 7.94 13.72
N THR A 54 -0.55 7.72 15.00
CA THR A 54 0.45 8.47 15.77
C THR A 54 1.87 8.06 15.44
N LEU A 55 2.14 6.76 15.27
CA LEU A 55 3.48 6.21 15.01
C LEU A 55 3.96 6.51 13.58
N PHE A 56 3.16 6.16 12.58
CA PHE A 56 3.51 6.32 11.17
C PHE A 56 3.04 7.67 10.64
N ALA A 57 3.67 8.77 11.05
CA ALA A 57 3.19 10.11 10.72
C ALA A 57 3.05 10.38 9.20
N ARG A 58 2.12 11.26 8.81
CA ARG A 58 2.02 11.72 7.41
C ARG A 58 3.32 12.37 6.98
N LYS A 59 3.64 12.27 5.69
CA LYS A 59 4.87 12.77 5.07
C LYS A 59 6.15 12.09 5.55
N THR A 60 6.05 10.87 6.04
CA THR A 60 7.19 10.02 6.42
C THR A 60 7.29 8.79 5.52
N THR A 61 8.44 8.13 5.55
CA THR A 61 8.70 6.90 4.80
C THR A 61 8.76 5.70 5.73
N ALA A 62 8.45 4.53 5.18
CA ALA A 62 8.63 3.25 5.86
C ALA A 62 9.01 2.18 4.85
N THR A 63 9.42 1.00 5.32
CA THR A 63 9.55 -0.19 4.49
C THR A 63 8.30 -1.04 4.67
N LEU A 64 7.72 -1.50 3.57
CA LEU A 64 6.57 -2.40 3.58
C LEU A 64 7.01 -3.76 3.04
N GLN A 65 6.60 -4.82 3.75
CA GLN A 65 6.80 -6.19 3.33
C GLN A 65 5.48 -6.84 2.91
N ASP A 66 5.44 -7.45 1.73
CA ASP A 66 4.36 -8.36 1.38
C ASP A 66 4.50 -9.69 2.13
N PHE A 67 3.47 -10.08 2.88
CA PHE A 67 3.56 -11.24 3.78
C PHE A 67 3.77 -12.56 3.03
N ALA A 68 3.13 -12.73 1.87
CA ALA A 68 3.18 -13.99 1.14
C ALA A 68 4.51 -14.22 0.40
N THR A 69 5.14 -13.14 -0.09
CA THR A 69 6.37 -13.24 -0.90
C THR A 69 7.64 -12.88 -0.12
N GLY A 70 7.50 -12.23 1.05
CA GLY A 70 8.63 -11.69 1.82
C GLY A 70 9.31 -10.49 1.15
N ARG A 71 8.79 -9.99 0.02
CA ARG A 71 9.38 -8.89 -0.72
C ARG A 71 9.17 -7.58 0.01
N GLN A 72 10.24 -6.79 0.11
CA GLN A 72 10.25 -5.50 0.77
C GLN A 72 10.51 -4.34 -0.21
N PHE A 73 9.74 -3.29 -0.06
CA PHE A 73 9.83 -2.06 -0.84
C PHE A 73 9.51 -0.83 0.02
N ASN A 74 10.02 0.33 -0.36
CA ASN A 74 9.85 1.56 0.39
C ASN A 74 8.56 2.27 -0.02
N ILE A 75 7.92 2.89 0.95
CA ILE A 75 6.65 3.60 0.77
C ILE A 75 6.73 4.99 1.41
N TYR A 76 5.86 5.89 0.95
CA TYR A 76 5.67 7.22 1.52
C TYR A 76 4.21 7.39 1.93
N ARG A 77 3.98 7.82 3.18
CA ARG A 77 2.62 8.11 3.65
C ARG A 77 2.19 9.50 3.22
N LEU A 78 1.11 9.58 2.47
CA LEU A 78 0.54 10.82 1.97
C LEU A 78 -0.52 11.38 2.92
N PHE A 79 -1.59 10.59 3.14
CA PHE A 79 -2.82 11.05 3.80
C PHE A 79 -3.38 9.99 4.77
N GLY A 80 -4.71 9.94 4.90
CA GLY A 80 -5.42 8.85 5.56
C GLY A 80 -5.99 9.26 6.92
N ASP A 81 -7.32 9.11 7.07
CA ASP A 81 -8.07 9.40 8.30
C ASP A 81 -8.57 8.12 9.00
N ASN A 82 -8.90 7.09 8.23
CA ASN A 82 -9.41 5.80 8.72
C ASN A 82 -8.42 4.63 8.54
N HIS A 83 -7.41 4.84 7.70
CA HIS A 83 -6.31 3.95 7.32
C HIS A 83 -5.22 4.84 6.71
N ALA A 84 -4.06 4.29 6.35
CA ALA A 84 -2.97 5.07 5.76
C ALA A 84 -3.02 5.01 4.23
N ASP A 85 -3.03 6.18 3.60
CA ASP A 85 -2.96 6.33 2.14
C ASP A 85 -1.49 6.53 1.76
N CYS A 86 -0.92 5.59 1.01
CA CYS A 86 0.50 5.53 0.72
C CYS A 86 0.78 5.45 -0.78
N GLU A 87 2.00 5.79 -1.18
CA GLU A 87 2.52 5.48 -2.51
C GLU A 87 3.86 4.74 -2.39
N PRO A 88 4.25 3.93 -3.38
CA PRO A 88 5.61 3.44 -3.46
C PRO A 88 6.59 4.61 -3.60
N LEU A 89 7.72 4.57 -2.90
CA LEU A 89 8.65 5.69 -2.87
C LEU A 89 9.32 5.94 -4.22
N THR A 90 9.62 4.87 -4.97
CA THR A 90 10.31 4.93 -6.27
C THR A 90 9.65 4.02 -7.32
N ALA A 91 10.03 4.19 -8.59
CA ALA A 91 9.58 3.28 -9.66
C ALA A 91 10.04 1.83 -9.45
N ALA A 92 11.19 1.62 -8.79
CA ALA A 92 11.64 0.28 -8.42
C ALA A 92 10.72 -0.33 -7.35
N ASP A 93 10.31 0.45 -6.35
CA ASP A 93 9.36 0.02 -5.32
C ASP A 93 7.99 -0.32 -5.92
N SER A 94 7.50 0.47 -6.87
CA SER A 94 6.28 0.19 -7.62
C SER A 94 6.35 -1.13 -8.37
N ARG A 95 7.49 -1.45 -9.02
CA ARG A 95 7.68 -2.74 -9.70
C ARG A 95 7.62 -3.90 -8.73
N ILE A 96 8.31 -3.80 -7.57
CA ILE A 96 8.27 -4.82 -6.53
C ILE A 96 6.84 -5.03 -6.02
N MET A 97 6.13 -3.94 -5.71
CA MET A 97 4.73 -4.00 -5.26
C MET A 97 3.86 -4.68 -6.32
N LYS A 98 3.99 -4.30 -7.60
CA LYS A 98 3.24 -4.90 -8.71
C LYS A 98 3.51 -6.40 -8.86
N GLU A 99 4.76 -6.83 -8.66
CA GLU A 99 5.14 -8.25 -8.65
C GLU A 99 4.46 -9.01 -7.50
N CYS A 100 4.30 -8.39 -6.32
CA CYS A 100 3.55 -8.99 -5.20
C CYS A 100 2.08 -9.28 -5.58
N PHE A 101 1.50 -8.47 -6.46
CA PHE A 101 0.15 -8.67 -7.01
C PHE A 101 0.12 -9.47 -8.33
N GLY A 102 1.19 -10.19 -8.68
CA GLY A 102 1.22 -11.02 -9.89
C GLY A 102 1.32 -10.23 -11.18
N GLY A 103 1.91 -9.03 -11.13
CA GLY A 103 2.15 -8.18 -12.29
C GLY A 103 0.98 -7.27 -12.65
N GLN A 104 -0.09 -7.22 -11.85
CA GLN A 104 -1.26 -6.37 -12.08
C GLN A 104 -1.67 -5.66 -10.79
N TRP A 105 -2.23 -4.45 -10.89
CA TRP A 105 -2.78 -3.76 -9.73
C TRP A 105 -4.10 -4.41 -9.29
N SER A 106 -4.36 -4.45 -7.97
CA SER A 106 -5.51 -5.17 -7.44
C SER A 106 -6.00 -4.63 -6.11
N TRP A 107 -7.32 -4.70 -5.92
CA TRP A 107 -7.98 -4.47 -4.64
C TRP A 107 -7.90 -5.67 -3.69
N ALA A 108 -7.24 -6.77 -4.05
CA ALA A 108 -7.12 -7.92 -3.16
C ALA A 108 -6.54 -7.52 -1.80
N ARG A 109 -7.14 -8.02 -0.70
CA ARG A 109 -6.66 -7.76 0.66
C ARG A 109 -5.48 -8.66 0.94
N ARG A 110 -4.27 -8.11 0.81
CA ARG A 110 -3.04 -8.86 1.08
C ARG A 110 -2.59 -8.60 2.50
N ALA A 111 -2.18 -9.65 3.19
CA ALA A 111 -1.45 -9.52 4.44
C ALA A 111 -0.09 -8.86 4.15
N ALA A 112 0.33 -7.93 5.00
CA ALA A 112 1.59 -7.21 4.86
C ALA A 112 2.14 -6.84 6.25
N ILE A 113 3.40 -6.44 6.31
CA ILE A 113 4.07 -5.99 7.53
C ILE A 113 4.71 -4.64 7.26
N LEU A 114 4.31 -3.62 8.02
CA LEU A 114 4.95 -2.32 8.02
C LEU A 114 6.18 -2.37 8.94
N LEU A 115 7.36 -2.15 8.38
CA LEU A 115 8.61 -2.01 9.13
C LEU A 115 8.86 -0.52 9.38
N LEU A 116 8.78 -0.12 10.64
CA LEU A 116 8.85 1.27 11.07
C LEU A 116 9.61 1.38 12.39
N ASP A 117 10.70 2.15 12.41
CA ASP A 117 11.51 2.42 13.61
C ASP A 117 11.89 1.15 14.41
N GLY A 118 12.29 0.09 13.72
CA GLY A 118 12.67 -1.19 14.32
C GLY A 118 11.50 -2.06 14.79
N ARG A 119 10.26 -1.64 14.55
CA ARG A 119 9.04 -2.41 14.81
C ARG A 119 8.51 -3.02 13.52
N ALA A 120 7.86 -4.18 13.66
CA ALA A 120 7.17 -4.87 12.58
C ALA A 120 5.67 -4.90 12.89
N ILE A 121 4.87 -4.09 12.21
CA ILE A 121 3.45 -3.92 12.48
C ILE A 121 2.63 -4.68 11.44
N ALA A 122 1.74 -5.57 11.88
CA ALA A 122 0.85 -6.31 11.01
C ALA A 122 -0.17 -5.36 10.34
N CYS A 123 -0.30 -5.47 9.03
CA CYS A 123 -1.22 -4.65 8.25
C CYS A 123 -1.84 -5.42 7.07
N SER A 124 -2.76 -4.77 6.37
CA SER A 124 -3.37 -5.25 5.14
C SER A 124 -3.21 -4.22 4.04
N MET A 125 -2.65 -4.66 2.90
CA MET A 125 -2.42 -3.85 1.71
C MET A 125 -3.48 -4.11 0.64
N ALA A 126 -4.07 -3.05 0.09
CA ALA A 126 -4.85 -3.09 -1.14
C ALA A 126 -4.17 -2.20 -2.19
N GLY A 127 -3.59 -2.82 -3.22
CA GLY A 127 -2.59 -2.19 -4.09
C GLY A 127 -3.11 -1.56 -5.38
N MET A 128 -4.41 -1.33 -5.50
CA MET A 128 -4.96 -0.62 -6.66
C MET A 128 -4.62 0.88 -6.53
N PRO A 129 -3.90 1.49 -7.48
CA PRO A 129 -3.75 2.94 -7.52
C PRO A 129 -5.13 3.60 -7.63
N HIS A 130 -5.42 4.54 -6.73
CA HIS A 130 -6.67 5.29 -6.75
C HIS A 130 -6.53 6.66 -6.08
N GLY A 131 -7.62 7.43 -6.14
CA GLY A 131 -7.63 8.83 -5.77
C GLY A 131 -6.83 9.70 -6.74
N THR A 132 -6.85 11.01 -6.51
CA THR A 132 -6.01 11.96 -7.22
C THR A 132 -5.08 12.64 -6.23
N SER A 133 -3.78 12.62 -6.51
CA SER A 133 -2.81 13.43 -5.80
C SER A 133 -1.99 14.19 -6.81
N GLN A 134 -1.95 15.51 -6.66
CA GLN A 134 -1.16 16.38 -7.52
C GLN A 134 0.35 16.18 -7.30
N ASP A 135 0.73 15.59 -6.16
CA ASP A 135 2.12 15.47 -5.71
C ASP A 135 2.74 14.09 -5.98
N ILE A 136 1.99 13.14 -6.57
CA ILE A 136 2.49 11.80 -6.90
C ILE A 136 3.10 11.82 -8.30
N SER A 137 4.42 11.64 -8.38
CA SER A 137 5.15 11.61 -9.66
C SER A 137 6.48 10.86 -9.51
N GLY A 138 7.05 10.42 -10.64
CA GLY A 138 8.39 9.82 -10.68
C GLY A 138 8.49 8.36 -10.18
N ASN A 139 7.40 7.76 -9.71
CA ASN A 139 7.36 6.38 -9.21
C ASN A 139 6.56 5.40 -10.10
N GLU A 140 6.10 5.80 -11.28
CA GLU A 140 5.28 4.93 -12.17
C GLU A 140 4.01 4.36 -11.49
N PHE A 141 3.49 5.06 -10.47
CA PHE A 141 2.30 4.68 -9.72
C PHE A 141 1.30 5.85 -9.72
N ASP A 142 0.10 5.66 -10.27
CA ASP A 142 -0.86 6.74 -10.53
C ASP A 142 -1.95 6.78 -9.46
N GLY A 143 -1.66 7.44 -8.34
CA GLY A 143 -2.54 7.55 -7.19
C GLY A 143 -1.89 7.00 -5.92
N HIS A 144 -2.69 6.68 -4.92
CA HIS A 144 -2.24 6.01 -3.70
C HIS A 144 -2.83 4.61 -3.57
N PHE A 145 -2.35 3.86 -2.60
CA PHE A 145 -2.86 2.56 -2.19
C PHE A 145 -3.12 2.56 -0.69
N ASP A 146 -3.95 1.62 -0.24
CA ASP A 146 -4.43 1.60 1.15
C ASP A 146 -3.62 0.62 1.99
N LEU A 147 -3.24 1.08 3.19
CA LEU A 147 -2.77 0.25 4.30
C LEU A 147 -3.76 0.31 5.46
N HIS A 148 -4.43 -0.81 5.70
CA HIS A 148 -5.33 -1.02 6.83
C HIS A 148 -4.59 -1.72 7.97
N PHE A 149 -4.89 -1.29 9.20
CA PHE A 149 -4.38 -1.85 10.44
C PHE A 149 -5.54 -2.40 11.29
N LEU A 150 -5.26 -2.83 12.51
CA LEU A 150 -6.30 -3.33 13.41
C LEU A 150 -7.33 -2.22 13.66
N ASN A 151 -8.62 -2.55 13.49
CA ASN A 151 -9.75 -1.63 13.61
C ASN A 151 -9.76 -0.44 12.62
N SER A 152 -8.91 -0.44 11.58
CA SER A 152 -9.03 0.52 10.47
C SER A 152 -10.39 0.41 9.78
N ARG A 153 -10.87 1.53 9.24
CA ARG A 153 -12.14 1.60 8.50
C ARG A 153 -11.91 1.95 7.04
N THR A 154 -12.82 1.53 6.17
CA THR A 154 -12.80 1.90 4.74
C THR A 154 -13.18 3.35 4.52
N HIS A 155 -12.72 3.95 3.42
CA HIS A 155 -13.06 5.33 3.08
C HIS A 155 -14.56 5.48 2.76
N GLY A 156 -15.08 4.68 1.82
CA GLY A 156 -16.44 4.87 1.30
C GLY A 156 -17.59 4.48 2.25
N THR A 157 -17.37 3.55 3.18
CA THR A 157 -18.44 3.10 4.09
C THR A 157 -18.17 3.43 5.56
N ASN A 158 -16.97 3.90 5.91
CA ASN A 158 -16.54 4.15 7.28
C ASN A 158 -16.83 2.96 8.21
N ARG A 159 -16.61 1.74 7.71
CA ARG A 159 -16.81 0.47 8.45
C ARG A 159 -15.51 -0.32 8.51
N VAL A 160 -15.38 -1.10 9.57
CA VAL A 160 -14.35 -2.15 9.63
C VAL A 160 -14.67 -3.19 8.56
N CYS A 161 -13.68 -3.49 7.72
CA CYS A 161 -13.81 -4.46 6.64
C CYS A 161 -13.28 -5.82 7.13
N PRO A 162 -14.12 -6.87 7.18
CA PRO A 162 -13.70 -8.19 7.67
C PRO A 162 -12.49 -8.75 6.91
N ASP A 163 -12.43 -8.58 5.59
CA ASP A 163 -11.32 -9.10 4.77
C ASP A 163 -10.00 -8.40 5.07
N HIS A 164 -10.02 -7.09 5.34
CA HIS A 164 -8.82 -6.39 5.81
C HIS A 164 -8.40 -6.88 7.19
N GLN A 165 -9.35 -7.07 8.11
CA GLN A 165 -9.01 -7.56 9.46
C GLN A 165 -8.45 -8.98 9.39
N ALA A 166 -9.02 -9.88 8.60
CA ALA A 166 -8.49 -11.23 8.40
C ALA A 166 -7.05 -11.20 7.86
N ALA A 167 -6.73 -10.30 6.93
CA ALA A 167 -5.37 -10.12 6.44
C ALA A 167 -4.41 -9.55 7.50
N VAL A 168 -4.88 -8.61 8.34
CA VAL A 168 -4.11 -8.06 9.48
C VAL A 168 -3.82 -9.15 10.51
N HIS A 169 -4.82 -9.96 10.91
CA HIS A 169 -4.64 -11.08 11.84
C HIS A 169 -3.69 -12.14 11.28
N ARG A 170 -3.83 -12.50 9.99
CA ARG A 170 -2.88 -13.38 9.31
C ARG A 170 -1.45 -12.84 9.36
N ALA A 171 -1.26 -11.54 9.14
CA ALA A 171 0.06 -10.91 9.24
C ALA A 171 0.64 -10.92 10.65
N ALA A 172 -0.22 -11.07 11.66
CA ALA A 172 0.17 -11.23 13.07
C ALA A 172 0.39 -12.69 13.51
N GLY A 173 0.19 -13.66 12.62
CA GLY A 173 0.34 -15.08 12.93
C GLY A 173 -0.89 -15.73 13.56
N GLU A 174 -2.07 -15.14 13.38
CA GLU A 174 -3.38 -15.65 13.85
C GLU A 174 -4.23 -16.27 12.71
#